data_AF-A0A841QI67-F1
#
_entry.id   AF-A0A841QI67-F1
#
_cell.length_a   1.000
_cell.length_b   1.000
_cell.length_c   1.000
_cell.angle_alpha   90.00
_cell.angle_beta   90.00
_cell.angle_gamma   90.00
#
_symmetry.space_group_name_H-M   'P 1'
#
loop_
_entity.id
_entity.type
_entity.pdbx_description
1 polymer ?
#
loop_
_entity_poly.entity_id
_entity_poly.type
_entity_poly.pdbx_seq_one_letter_code
_entity_poly.pdbx_strand_id
1 'polypeptide(L)'
;MSKLLKCTNNDIRDIFPRIKNLGASSFGEDADIFGDTLAEVIENAPQGHDLLFKQQTINELKNLLACNDAEIDHASYALIAISPTEEVEEPPNWGSFPTLRAFWSAILDAFANDPEVQAGREIDPDM
;
A
#
# COMPACT_ATOMS: atom_id res chain seq x y z
N MET A 1 -17.76 -4.07 13.01
CA MET A 1 -18.74 -3.42 12.12
C MET A 1 -18.11 -3.37 10.75
N SER A 2 -18.77 -3.91 9.72
CA SER A 2 -18.31 -3.86 8.33
C SER A 2 -18.46 -2.45 7.76
N LYS A 3 -17.62 -1.52 8.19
CA LYS A 3 -17.76 -0.09 7.85
C LYS A 3 -17.33 0.14 6.41
N LEU A 4 -16.28 -0.54 5.93
CA LEU A 4 -15.77 -0.34 4.59
C LEU A 4 -16.69 -0.95 3.52
N LEU A 5 -17.35 -2.08 3.79
CA LEU A 5 -18.30 -2.69 2.83
C LEU A 5 -19.49 -1.79 2.46
N LYS A 6 -19.79 -0.76 3.27
CA LYS A 6 -20.88 0.20 3.01
C LYS A 6 -20.38 1.50 2.38
N CYS A 7 -19.07 1.69 2.30
CA CYS A 7 -18.45 2.88 1.74
C CYS A 7 -18.40 2.76 0.22
N THR A 8 -18.68 3.88 -0.46
CA THR A 8 -18.41 4.00 -1.89
C THR A 8 -16.90 4.06 -2.15
N ASN A 9 -16.47 3.86 -3.40
CA ASN A 9 -15.06 3.99 -3.76
C ASN A 9 -14.51 5.38 -3.40
N ASN A 10 -15.33 6.44 -3.50
CA ASN A 10 -14.93 7.79 -3.11
C ASN A 10 -14.75 7.89 -1.59
N ASP A 11 -15.67 7.35 -0.80
CA ASP A 11 -15.54 7.36 0.67
C ASP A 11 -14.26 6.62 1.11
N ILE A 12 -13.93 5.49 0.46
CA ILE A 12 -12.71 4.72 0.77
C ILE A 12 -11.46 5.54 0.44
N ARG A 13 -11.45 6.20 -0.72
CA ARG A 13 -10.35 7.09 -1.15
C ARG A 13 -10.17 8.29 -0.22
N ASP A 14 -11.23 8.75 0.42
CA ASP A 14 -11.19 9.84 1.41
C ASP A 14 -10.73 9.34 2.80
N ILE A 15 -11.02 8.09 3.14
CA ILE A 15 -10.51 7.44 4.37
C ILE A 15 -9.01 7.14 4.27
N PHE A 16 -8.53 6.74 3.09
CA PHE A 16 -7.14 6.34 2.85
C PHE A 16 -6.46 7.21 1.78
N PRO A 17 -6.31 8.52 2.01
CA PRO A 17 -5.77 9.44 1.01
C PRO A 17 -4.31 9.17 0.64
N ARG A 18 -3.50 8.58 1.54
CA ARG A 18 -2.10 8.24 1.24
C ARG A 18 -2.00 6.95 0.45
N ILE A 19 -2.75 5.92 0.83
CA ILE A 19 -2.81 4.68 0.04
C ILE A 19 -3.36 4.94 -1.36
N LYS A 20 -4.40 5.78 -1.48
CA LYS A 20 -4.90 6.27 -2.77
C LYS A 20 -3.81 6.93 -3.61
N ASN A 21 -2.95 7.75 -2.99
CA ASN A 21 -1.87 8.42 -3.69
C ASN A 21 -0.89 7.40 -4.29
N LEU A 22 -0.53 6.36 -3.53
CA LEU A 22 0.31 5.25 -4.03
C LEU A 22 -0.35 4.50 -5.20
N GLY A 23 -1.67 4.25 -5.11
CA GLY A 23 -2.44 3.65 -6.20
C GLY A 23 -2.57 4.50 -7.46
N ALA A 24 -2.36 5.82 -7.34
CA ALA A 24 -2.29 6.73 -8.48
C ALA A 24 -0.85 7.00 -8.96
N SER A 25 0.16 6.48 -8.26
CA SER A 25 1.58 6.59 -8.61
C SER A 25 2.21 5.21 -8.79
N SER A 26 2.91 4.70 -7.78
CA SER A 26 3.71 3.48 -7.82
C SER A 26 2.91 2.23 -8.18
N PHE A 27 1.59 2.22 -7.93
CA PHE A 27 0.68 1.11 -8.27
C PHE A 27 -0.44 1.53 -9.24
N GLY A 28 -0.20 2.58 -10.03
CA GLY A 28 -1.09 3.08 -11.08
C GLY A 28 -0.87 2.39 -12.44
N GLU A 29 -1.56 2.89 -13.47
CA GLU A 29 -1.50 2.34 -14.85
C GLU A 29 -0.09 2.37 -15.48
N ASP A 30 0.81 3.24 -14.98
CA ASP A 30 2.19 3.40 -15.46
C ASP A 30 3.23 2.86 -14.44
N ALA A 31 2.90 1.85 -13.64
CA ALA A 31 3.81 1.30 -12.62
C ALA A 31 5.13 0.72 -13.19
N ASP A 32 5.24 0.60 -14.51
CA ASP A 32 6.42 0.24 -15.31
C ASP A 32 7.69 1.08 -15.03
N ILE A 33 7.57 2.20 -14.31
CA ILE A 33 8.64 3.20 -14.20
C ILE A 33 9.73 2.83 -13.16
N PHE A 34 9.47 1.93 -12.19
CA PHE A 34 10.34 1.79 -11.01
C PHE A 34 10.80 0.37 -10.60
N GLY A 35 10.43 -0.70 -11.32
CA GLY A 35 10.93 -2.05 -11.01
C GLY A 35 10.58 -3.09 -12.07
N ASP A 36 11.36 -4.17 -12.15
CA ASP A 36 11.10 -5.31 -13.03
C ASP A 36 9.99 -6.22 -12.43
N THR A 37 9.79 -6.14 -11.10
CA THR A 37 8.78 -6.90 -10.33
C THR A 37 7.97 -6.05 -9.35
N LEU A 38 6.78 -6.52 -8.98
CA LEU A 38 5.92 -5.86 -7.98
C LEU A 38 6.58 -5.76 -6.60
N ALA A 39 7.42 -6.73 -6.24
CA ALA A 39 8.20 -6.69 -5.00
C ALA A 39 9.18 -5.52 -4.99
N GLU A 40 9.90 -5.28 -6.09
CA GLU A 40 10.82 -4.15 -6.21
C GLU A 40 10.08 -2.81 -6.21
N VAL A 41 8.92 -2.73 -6.87
CA VAL A 41 8.06 -1.54 -6.81
C VAL A 41 7.64 -1.25 -5.37
N ILE A 42 7.31 -2.27 -4.58
CA ILE A 42 6.96 -2.13 -3.16
C ILE A 42 8.15 -1.63 -2.33
N GLU A 43 9.33 -2.23 -2.52
CA GLU A 43 10.55 -1.82 -1.81
C GLU A 43 10.93 -0.35 -2.11
N ASN A 44 10.70 0.09 -3.35
CA ASN A 44 10.97 1.47 -3.76
C ASN A 44 9.82 2.43 -3.45
N ALA A 45 8.62 1.95 -3.10
CA ALA A 45 7.44 2.80 -2.87
C ALA A 45 7.63 3.92 -1.82
N PRO A 46 8.43 3.76 -0.74
CA PRO A 46 8.69 4.86 0.20
C PRO A 46 9.58 5.98 -0.39
N GLN A 47 10.35 5.70 -1.45
CA GLN A 47 11.31 6.65 -2.00
C GLN A 47 10.61 7.88 -2.58
N GLY A 48 11.21 9.06 -2.37
CA GLY A 48 10.68 10.33 -2.86
C GLY A 48 9.54 10.91 -2.01
N HIS A 49 9.05 10.21 -0.99
CA HIS A 49 8.10 10.74 -0.01
C HIS A 49 8.79 11.25 1.25
N ASP A 50 8.21 12.26 1.89
CA ASP A 50 8.70 12.79 3.17
C ASP A 50 8.29 11.91 4.37
N LEU A 51 8.95 12.11 5.52
CA LEU A 51 8.66 11.38 6.75
C LEU A 51 7.19 11.43 7.18
N LEU A 52 6.53 12.59 7.04
CA LEU A 52 5.13 12.76 7.46
C LEU A 52 4.21 11.90 6.60
N PHE A 53 4.42 11.89 5.27
CA PHE A 53 3.70 11.04 4.34
C PHE A 53 3.90 9.57 4.68
N LYS A 54 5.15 9.15 4.94
CA LYS A 54 5.48 7.75 5.30
C LYS A 54 4.76 7.32 6.58
N GLN A 55 4.79 8.15 7.63
CA GLN A 55 4.11 7.86 8.90
C GLN A 55 2.58 7.79 8.75
N GLN A 56 1.98 8.70 7.97
CA GLN A 56 0.54 8.67 7.69
C GLN A 56 0.16 7.41 6.90
N THR A 57 0.97 7.03 5.92
CA THR A 57 0.78 5.80 5.12
C THR A 57 0.81 4.55 6.00
N ILE A 58 1.77 4.44 6.92
CA ILE A 58 1.85 3.34 7.89
C ILE A 58 0.56 3.24 8.73
N ASN A 59 0.03 4.36 9.21
CA ASN A 59 -1.18 4.37 10.01
C ASN A 59 -2.42 3.95 9.21
N GLU A 60 -2.53 4.43 7.97
CA GLU A 60 -3.58 4.01 7.04
C GLU A 60 -3.51 2.50 6.74
N LEU A 61 -2.31 1.96 6.47
CA LEU A 61 -2.10 0.54 6.20
C LEU A 61 -2.44 -0.33 7.42
N LYS A 62 -2.05 0.10 8.62
CA LYS A 62 -2.45 -0.58 9.87
C LYS A 62 -3.98 -0.59 10.05
N ASN A 63 -4.66 0.51 9.75
CA ASN A 63 -6.12 0.58 9.82
C ASN A 63 -6.79 -0.34 8.79
N LEU A 64 -6.28 -0.37 7.55
CA LEU A 64 -6.77 -1.27 6.50
C LEU A 64 -6.56 -2.74 6.90
N LEU A 65 -5.38 -3.09 7.40
CA LEU A 65 -5.03 -4.45 7.81
C LEU A 65 -5.77 -4.92 9.07
N ALA A 66 -6.32 -4.01 9.88
CA ALA A 66 -7.20 -4.36 10.99
C ALA A 66 -8.61 -4.80 10.53
N CYS A 67 -9.00 -4.53 9.28
CA CYS A 67 -10.27 -4.97 8.71
C CYS A 67 -10.24 -6.46 8.33
N ASN A 68 -11.43 -7.04 8.09
CA ASN A 68 -11.53 -8.40 7.58
C ASN A 68 -11.22 -8.47 6.07
N ASP A 69 -11.00 -9.66 5.55
CA ASP A 69 -10.55 -9.83 4.16
C ASP A 69 -11.55 -9.33 3.11
N ALA A 70 -12.86 -9.44 3.36
CA ALA A 70 -13.88 -8.92 2.45
C ALA A 70 -13.87 -7.38 2.40
N GLU A 71 -13.59 -6.73 3.53
CA GLU A 71 -13.39 -5.27 3.57
C GLU A 71 -12.11 -4.84 2.87
N ILE A 72 -11.03 -5.60 3.04
CA ILE A 72 -9.76 -5.36 2.35
C ILE A 72 -9.95 -5.52 0.84
N ASP A 73 -10.65 -6.55 0.38
CA ASP A 73 -10.96 -6.78 -1.03
C ASP A 73 -11.70 -5.59 -1.65
N HIS A 74 -12.81 -5.20 -1.04
CA HIS A 74 -13.60 -4.04 -1.46
C HIS A 74 -12.79 -2.74 -1.46
N ALA A 75 -11.97 -2.51 -0.44
CA ALA A 75 -11.13 -1.32 -0.36
C ALA A 75 -10.00 -1.33 -1.39
N SER A 76 -9.40 -2.47 -1.66
CA SER A 76 -8.30 -2.61 -2.63
C SER A 76 -8.77 -2.21 -4.02
N TYR A 77 -9.96 -2.69 -4.43
CA TYR A 77 -10.56 -2.31 -5.71
C TYR A 77 -10.79 -0.80 -5.87
N ALA A 78 -11.00 -0.08 -4.76
CA ALA A 78 -11.13 1.38 -4.79
C ALA A 78 -9.79 2.11 -4.82
N LEU A 79 -8.73 1.51 -4.25
CA LEU A 79 -7.46 2.17 -3.96
C LEU A 79 -6.39 1.96 -5.03
N ILE A 80 -6.34 0.80 -5.67
CA ILE A 80 -5.33 0.45 -6.68
C ILE A 80 -6.00 -0.01 -7.98
N ALA A 81 -5.33 0.23 -9.10
CA ALA A 81 -5.81 -0.20 -10.41
C ALA A 81 -5.27 -1.59 -10.82
N ILE A 82 -4.15 -2.00 -10.24
CA ILE A 82 -3.52 -3.30 -10.50
C ILE A 82 -4.21 -4.44 -9.76
N SER A 83 -4.05 -5.65 -10.29
CA SER A 83 -4.49 -6.91 -9.67
C SER A 83 -3.27 -7.65 -9.08
N PRO A 84 -2.84 -7.35 -7.84
CA PRO A 84 -1.56 -7.82 -7.30
C PRO A 84 -1.55 -9.31 -6.96
N THR A 85 -2.69 -9.99 -7.08
CA THR A 85 -2.86 -11.42 -6.76
C THR A 85 -2.99 -12.30 -8.00
N GLU A 86 -3.17 -11.71 -9.17
CA GLU A 86 -3.25 -12.46 -10.42
C GLU A 86 -1.85 -12.64 -11.01
N GLU A 87 -1.56 -13.86 -11.47
CA GLU A 87 -0.37 -14.11 -12.28
C GLU A 87 -0.63 -13.56 -13.68
N VAL A 88 0.11 -12.53 -14.07
CA VAL A 88 0.02 -11.96 -15.42
C VAL A 88 0.84 -12.84 -16.37
N GLU A 89 0.19 -13.44 -17.38
CA GLU A 89 0.83 -14.34 -18.34
C GLU A 89 1.74 -13.61 -19.35
N GLU A 90 1.48 -12.33 -19.63
CA GLU A 90 2.29 -11.54 -20.55
C GLU A 90 3.43 -10.79 -19.84
N PRO A 91 4.64 -10.77 -20.40
CA PRO A 91 5.76 -10.06 -19.81
C PRO A 91 5.52 -8.54 -19.76
N PRO A 92 6.04 -7.86 -18.71
CA PRO A 92 6.95 -8.42 -17.72
C PRO A 92 6.18 -9.23 -16.67
N ASN A 93 6.72 -10.40 -16.27
CA ASN A 93 6.14 -11.18 -15.18
C ASN A 93 6.44 -10.46 -13.87
N TRP A 94 5.49 -9.65 -13.41
CA TRP A 94 5.66 -8.81 -12.22
C TRP A 94 5.65 -9.61 -10.92
N GLY A 95 5.33 -10.91 -10.97
CA GLY A 95 5.03 -11.72 -9.81
C GLY A 95 3.65 -11.40 -9.21
N SER A 96 3.27 -12.15 -8.19
CA SER A 96 1.97 -12.01 -7.52
C SER A 96 2.10 -12.25 -6.03
N PHE A 97 1.13 -11.74 -5.28
CA PHE A 97 0.95 -12.03 -3.86
C PHE A 97 -0.18 -13.04 -3.66
N PRO A 98 -0.06 -13.95 -2.67
CA PRO A 98 -1.08 -14.97 -2.44
C PRO A 98 -2.43 -14.40 -1.97
N THR A 99 -2.44 -13.20 -1.38
CA THR A 99 -3.65 -12.48 -0.96
C THR A 99 -3.41 -10.97 -0.99
N LEU A 100 -4.50 -10.18 -1.10
CA LEU A 100 -4.44 -8.72 -0.94
C LEU A 100 -3.90 -8.31 0.43
N ARG A 101 -4.20 -9.07 1.49
CA ARG A 101 -3.61 -8.84 2.81
C ARG A 101 -2.09 -8.98 2.78
N ALA A 102 -1.55 -10.01 2.12
CA ALA A 102 -0.11 -10.19 1.98
C ALA A 102 0.54 -9.04 1.22
N PHE A 103 -0.10 -8.58 0.14
CA PHE A 103 0.32 -7.39 -0.62
C PHE A 103 0.38 -6.13 0.25
N TRP A 104 -0.71 -5.80 0.96
CA TRP A 104 -0.75 -4.62 1.84
C TRP A 104 0.21 -4.73 3.03
N SER A 105 0.41 -5.93 3.57
CA SER A 105 1.43 -6.17 4.60
C SER A 105 2.85 -5.93 4.07
N ALA A 106 3.15 -6.32 2.83
CA ALA A 106 4.46 -6.06 2.23
C ALA A 106 4.72 -4.55 2.06
N ILE A 107 3.71 -3.79 1.64
CA ILE A 107 3.81 -2.31 1.59
C ILE A 107 4.01 -1.73 2.98
N LEU A 108 3.26 -2.21 3.98
CA LEU A 108 3.45 -1.78 5.37
C LEU A 108 4.89 -2.04 5.83
N ASP A 109 5.44 -3.21 5.55
CA ASP A 109 6.79 -3.57 5.94
C ASP A 109 7.84 -2.69 5.22
N ALA A 110 7.67 -2.40 3.94
CA ALA A 110 8.56 -1.49 3.20
C ALA A 110 8.59 -0.08 3.83
N PHE A 111 7.42 0.50 4.08
CA PHE A 111 7.33 1.81 4.72
C PHE A 111 7.82 1.79 6.17
N ALA A 112 7.49 0.75 6.93
CA ALA A 112 7.89 0.63 8.33
C ALA A 112 9.40 0.49 8.48
N ASN A 113 10.08 -0.16 7.53
CA ASN A 113 11.53 -0.37 7.54
C ASN A 113 12.32 0.70 6.77
N ASP A 114 11.66 1.72 6.21
CA ASP A 114 12.33 2.84 5.57
C ASP A 114 13.31 3.52 6.55
N PRO A 115 14.57 3.80 6.14
CA PRO A 115 15.60 4.35 7.04
C PRO A 115 15.20 5.66 7.72
N GLU A 116 14.44 6.53 7.04
CA GLU A 116 14.00 7.81 7.61
C GLU A 116 12.97 7.60 8.72
N VAL A 117 12.06 6.63 8.53
CA VAL A 117 11.07 6.22 9.54
C VAL A 117 11.74 5.58 10.75
N GLN A 118 12.73 4.71 10.52
CA GLN A 118 13.48 4.06 11.60
C GLN A 118 14.31 5.05 12.39
N ALA A 119 15.05 5.95 11.72
CA ALA A 119 15.78 7.02 12.38
C ALA A 119 14.85 7.92 13.20
N GLY A 120 13.65 8.23 12.70
CA GLY A 120 12.63 8.98 13.44
C GLY A 120 12.15 8.30 14.72
N ARG A 121 12.12 6.96 14.79
CA ARG A 121 11.77 6.20 15.99
C ARG A 121 12.88 6.17 17.03
N GLU A 122 14.14 6.11 16.60
CA GLU A 122 15.29 6.12 17.50
C GLU A 122 15.43 7.45 18.26
N ILE A 123 14.91 8.55 17.70
CA ILE A 123 14.93 9.87 18.33
C ILE A 123 13.76 10.05 19.33
N ASP A 124 12.72 9.22 19.25
CA ASP A 124 11.53 9.28 20.10
C ASP A 124 11.34 8.02 21.01
N PRO A 125 12.32 7.63 21.87
CA PRO A 125 12.13 6.49 22.76
C PRO A 125 11.45 6.82 24.09
N ASP A 126 11.38 8.08 24.53
CA ASP A 126 10.80 8.48 25.84
C ASP A 126 10.65 10.01 25.93
N MET A 127 9.51 10.56 25.48
CA MET A 127 8.99 11.85 25.97
C MET A 127 7.60 11.68 26.58
#